data_AF-A0A355GFV3-F1
#
_entry.id   AF-A0A355GFV3-F1
#
_cell.length_a   1.000
_cell.length_b   1.000
_cell.length_c   1.000
_cell.angle_alpha   90.00
_cell.angle_beta   90.00
_cell.angle_gamma   90.00
#
_symmetry.space_group_name_H-M   'P 1'
#
loop_
_entity.id
_entity.type
_entity.pdbx_description
1 polymer ?
#
loop_
_entity_poly.entity_id
_entity_poly.type
_entity_poly.pdbx_seq_one_letter_code
_entity_poly.pdbx_strand_id
1 'polypeptide(L)'
;GHLLLLPYLDQANIYNKLNFSIPMGPSSYSSSNPDMTGNTNPTNTDVELPVFVCPSDVPNPIPNVASGAYARINGKRTSYAFAVHTYDNAFLYNYTSNNTAAKGAFGTNGAAVIGHIQDGTSNTMFMCETPLRKTSTSYGPLWNQWTYTQGIAPGAYGINVNYVSGTTHYDYVYAFRAGSAHVGGMHILMGDGAVRFLSENIDLAIVRALVSINGGEIVSEF
;
A
#
# COMPACT_ATOMS: atom_id res chain seq x y z
N GLY A 1 3.65 7.62 -2.95
CA GLY A 1 4.67 6.70 -2.42
C GLY A 1 5.56 6.18 -3.53
N HIS A 2 5.14 5.12 -4.24
CA HIS A 2 5.99 4.37 -5.18
C HIS A 2 6.68 5.21 -6.25
N LEU A 3 5.98 6.19 -6.82
CA LEU A 3 6.54 7.09 -7.82
C LEU A 3 7.78 7.84 -7.32
N LEU A 4 7.83 8.19 -6.04
CA LEU A 4 8.96 8.89 -5.44
C LEU A 4 10.19 7.99 -5.22
N LEU A 5 10.02 6.67 -5.30
CA LEU A 5 11.12 5.70 -5.21
C LEU A 5 11.83 5.49 -6.56
N LEU A 6 11.17 5.79 -7.68
CA LEU A 6 11.67 5.47 -9.03
C LEU A 6 13.12 5.95 -9.30
N PRO A 7 13.54 7.18 -8.92
CA PRO A 7 14.92 7.62 -9.13
C PRO A 7 15.97 6.78 -8.41
N TYR A 8 15.59 6.13 -7.30
CA TYR A 8 16.46 5.29 -6.47
C TYR A 8 16.41 3.80 -6.88
N LEU A 9 15.62 3.47 -7.90
CA LEU A 9 15.44 2.12 -8.45
C LEU A 9 15.83 2.06 -9.93
N ASP A 10 16.74 2.94 -10.36
CA ASP A 10 17.18 3.10 -11.75
C ASP A 10 16.05 3.40 -12.75
N GLN A 11 14.93 3.97 -12.27
CA GLN A 11 13.78 4.37 -13.09
C GLN A 11 13.64 5.90 -13.20
N ALA A 12 14.75 6.64 -13.11
CA ALA A 12 14.77 8.10 -13.24
C ALA A 12 14.22 8.60 -14.59
N ASN A 13 14.40 7.81 -15.65
CA ASN A 13 13.84 8.05 -17.00
C ASN A 13 12.30 8.08 -17.03
N ILE A 14 11.65 7.26 -16.19
CA ILE A 14 10.19 7.26 -16.02
C ILE A 14 9.80 8.43 -15.14
N TYR A 15 10.48 8.61 -14.00
CA TYR A 15 10.21 9.67 -13.03
C TYR A 15 10.22 11.08 -13.67
N ASN A 16 11.24 11.39 -14.48
CA ASN A 16 11.42 12.70 -15.09
C ASN A 16 10.33 13.05 -16.12
N LYS A 17 9.51 12.08 -16.54
CA LYS A 17 8.38 12.29 -17.46
C LYS A 17 7.05 12.53 -16.72
N LEU A 18 7.04 12.45 -15.39
CA LEU A 18 5.83 12.63 -14.59
C LEU A 18 5.59 14.11 -14.30
N ASN A 19 4.34 14.54 -14.47
CA ASN A 19 3.85 15.84 -14.03
C ASN A 19 3.08 15.68 -12.72
N PHE A 20 3.71 16.02 -11.60
CA PHE A 20 3.09 15.91 -10.26
C PHE A 20 2.02 16.99 -9.98
N SER A 21 1.77 17.91 -10.91
CA SER A 21 0.69 18.91 -10.82
C SER A 21 -0.63 18.41 -11.42
N ILE A 22 -0.68 17.18 -11.94
CA ILE A 22 -1.90 16.54 -12.46
C ILE A 22 -2.07 15.13 -11.88
N PRO A 23 -3.28 14.55 -11.87
CA PRO A 23 -3.51 13.22 -11.33
C PRO A 23 -2.75 12.12 -12.07
N MET A 24 -2.45 11.03 -11.35
CA MET A 24 -1.80 9.85 -11.93
C MET A 24 -2.77 8.89 -12.64
N GLY A 25 -4.07 9.00 -12.36
CA GLY A 25 -5.08 8.11 -12.95
C GLY A 25 -6.50 8.63 -12.72
N PRO A 26 -7.50 7.98 -13.32
CA PRO A 26 -8.87 8.48 -13.40
C PRO A 26 -9.75 8.10 -12.18
N SER A 27 -9.17 7.63 -11.07
CA SER A 27 -9.92 7.14 -9.91
C SER A 27 -10.53 8.27 -9.07
N SER A 28 -11.86 8.22 -8.85
CA SER A 28 -12.58 9.09 -7.90
C SER A 28 -13.52 8.30 -7.00
N TYR A 29 -13.44 8.53 -5.69
CA TYR A 29 -14.41 7.97 -4.75
C TYR A 29 -15.80 8.60 -4.87
N SER A 30 -15.87 9.90 -5.15
CA SER A 30 -17.11 10.65 -5.33
C SER A 30 -16.98 11.68 -6.45
N SER A 31 -18.13 12.15 -6.96
CA SER A 31 -18.25 13.20 -7.98
C SER A 31 -17.71 14.57 -7.55
N SER A 32 -17.35 14.74 -6.27
CA SER A 32 -16.80 15.96 -5.68
C SER A 32 -15.27 16.00 -5.67
N ASN A 33 -14.58 15.06 -6.30
CA ASN A 33 -13.13 15.03 -6.35
C ASN A 33 -12.61 16.14 -7.31
N PRO A 34 -11.95 17.21 -6.80
CA PRO A 34 -11.73 18.44 -7.56
C PRO A 34 -10.69 18.34 -8.70
N ASP A 35 -10.03 17.19 -8.87
CA ASP A 35 -8.86 17.07 -9.74
C ASP A 35 -9.06 16.12 -10.94
N MET A 36 -10.28 15.63 -11.17
CA MET A 36 -10.51 14.46 -12.02
C MET A 36 -10.85 14.73 -13.49
N THR A 37 -11.01 15.99 -13.89
CA THR A 37 -11.48 16.32 -15.24
C THR A 37 -10.30 16.61 -16.18
N GLY A 38 -9.87 15.58 -16.91
CA GLY A 38 -9.43 15.75 -18.30
C GLY A 38 -7.95 15.53 -18.61
N ASN A 39 -7.03 15.63 -17.64
CA ASN A 39 -5.60 15.40 -17.87
C ASN A 39 -5.01 14.53 -16.75
N THR A 40 -4.97 13.22 -16.94
CA THR A 40 -4.10 12.35 -16.13
C THR A 40 -2.70 12.35 -16.73
N ASN A 41 -1.66 12.06 -15.95
CA ASN A 41 -0.36 11.70 -16.49
C ASN A 41 -0.55 10.63 -17.58
N PRO A 42 -0.28 10.94 -18.86
CA PRO A 42 -0.44 9.96 -19.92
C PRO A 42 0.55 8.82 -19.70
N THR A 43 0.22 7.67 -20.29
CA THR A 43 0.87 6.36 -20.56
C THR A 43 2.37 6.12 -20.29
N ASN A 44 3.15 7.07 -19.79
CA ASN A 44 4.57 6.96 -19.40
C ASN A 44 4.82 5.95 -18.28
N THR A 45 3.79 5.52 -17.56
CA THR A 45 3.85 4.51 -16.51
C THR A 45 3.15 3.20 -16.88
N ASP A 46 2.83 3.00 -18.17
CA ASP A 46 2.37 1.71 -18.70
C ASP A 46 3.56 0.77 -18.95
N VAL A 47 4.37 0.60 -17.92
CA VAL A 47 5.56 -0.25 -17.94
C VAL A 47 5.43 -1.20 -16.76
N GLU A 48 5.70 -2.48 -17.00
CA GLU A 48 5.85 -3.40 -15.88
C GLU A 48 7.23 -3.23 -15.29
N LEU A 49 7.30 -2.96 -13.99
CA LEU A 49 8.55 -2.76 -13.25
C LEU A 49 8.79 -3.99 -12.39
N PRO A 50 9.72 -4.89 -12.77
CA PRO A 50 9.97 -6.13 -12.02
C PRO A 50 10.33 -5.88 -10.55
N VAL A 51 10.94 -4.73 -10.23
CA VAL A 51 11.27 -4.34 -8.85
C VAL A 51 10.05 -4.22 -7.92
N PHE A 52 8.85 -4.04 -8.49
CA PHE A 52 7.59 -3.97 -7.74
C PHE A 52 6.82 -5.30 -7.72
N VAL A 53 7.37 -6.37 -8.30
CA VAL A 53 6.70 -7.66 -8.44
C VAL A 53 7.55 -8.75 -7.78
N CYS A 54 6.94 -9.48 -6.84
CA CYS A 54 7.58 -10.67 -6.29
C CYS A 54 7.56 -11.80 -7.35
N PRO A 55 8.71 -12.45 -7.66
CA PRO A 55 8.77 -13.46 -8.72
C PRO A 55 7.89 -14.70 -8.51
N SER A 56 7.51 -15.00 -7.26
CA SER A 56 6.64 -16.12 -6.91
C SER A 56 5.16 -15.75 -6.84
N ASP A 57 4.81 -14.48 -7.04
CA ASP A 57 3.45 -13.99 -6.94
C ASP A 57 2.69 -14.24 -8.26
N VAL A 58 1.40 -14.52 -8.15
CA VAL A 58 0.55 -14.84 -9.31
C VAL A 58 -0.53 -13.77 -9.40
N PRO A 59 -0.58 -12.94 -10.45
CA PRO A 59 -1.59 -11.90 -10.56
C PRO A 59 -2.95 -12.44 -11.03
N ASN A 60 -4.04 -11.77 -10.63
CA ASN A 60 -5.28 -11.81 -11.40
C ASN A 60 -5.30 -10.67 -12.44
N PRO A 61 -6.14 -10.75 -13.50
CA PRO A 61 -6.22 -9.69 -14.51
C PRO A 61 -6.54 -8.32 -13.91
N ILE A 62 -6.00 -7.27 -14.54
CA ILE A 62 -6.23 -5.88 -14.16
C ILE A 62 -6.93 -5.18 -15.33
N PRO A 63 -8.26 -5.33 -15.49
CA PRO A 63 -8.98 -4.69 -16.59
C PRO A 63 -9.01 -3.17 -16.41
N ASN A 64 -9.16 -2.45 -17.53
CA ASN A 64 -9.43 -1.02 -17.49
C ASN A 64 -10.84 -0.77 -16.93
N VAL A 65 -10.95 0.28 -16.12
CA VAL A 65 -12.23 0.71 -15.52
C VAL A 65 -12.36 2.21 -15.76
N ALA A 66 -13.45 2.60 -16.41
CA ALA A 66 -13.61 3.96 -16.92
C ALA A 66 -13.94 5.01 -15.84
N SER A 67 -14.64 4.62 -14.76
CA SER A 67 -15.11 5.57 -13.75
C SER A 67 -15.28 4.93 -12.35
N GLY A 68 -15.34 5.80 -11.33
CA GLY A 68 -15.51 5.42 -9.93
C GLY A 68 -14.22 5.20 -9.16
N ALA A 69 -14.35 4.67 -7.94
CA ALA A 69 -13.28 4.57 -6.93
C ALA A 69 -12.13 3.60 -7.30
N TYR A 70 -12.34 2.82 -8.35
CA TYR A 70 -11.41 1.82 -8.87
C TYR A 70 -11.03 2.10 -10.33
N ALA A 71 -11.39 3.27 -10.86
CA ALA A 71 -11.09 3.62 -12.24
C ALA A 71 -9.59 3.67 -12.47
N ARG A 72 -9.17 3.10 -13.58
CA ARG A 72 -7.76 2.91 -13.94
C ARG A 72 -7.66 2.61 -15.43
N ILE A 73 -6.55 3.02 -16.02
CA ILE A 73 -6.19 2.73 -17.39
C ILE A 73 -4.76 2.21 -17.37
N ASN A 74 -4.58 0.96 -17.78
CA ASN A 74 -3.31 0.23 -17.79
C ASN A 74 -2.62 0.23 -16.40
N GLY A 75 -3.42 -0.01 -15.36
CA GLY A 75 -2.94 -0.10 -13.98
C GLY A 75 -1.96 -1.26 -13.79
N LYS A 76 -0.87 -1.01 -13.06
CA LYS A 76 0.17 -1.99 -12.76
C LYS A 76 0.20 -2.27 -11.25
N ARG A 77 -0.30 -3.45 -10.85
CA ARG A 77 -0.33 -3.86 -9.44
C ARG A 77 1.07 -4.19 -8.95
N THR A 78 1.32 -3.97 -7.67
CA THR A 78 2.60 -4.21 -7.00
C THR A 78 2.43 -5.22 -5.87
N SER A 79 3.45 -6.05 -5.65
CA SER A 79 3.56 -6.97 -4.52
C SER A 79 4.00 -6.26 -3.22
N TYR A 80 4.45 -5.02 -3.31
CA TYR A 80 4.97 -4.25 -2.17
C TYR A 80 4.25 -2.92 -2.04
N ALA A 81 3.77 -2.58 -0.84
CA ALA A 81 3.01 -1.35 -0.62
C ALA A 81 3.24 -0.77 0.78
N PHE A 82 2.90 0.51 0.92
CA PHE A 82 3.06 1.25 2.17
C PHE A 82 2.12 0.70 3.23
N ALA A 83 2.70 0.41 4.40
CA ALA A 83 1.96 0.00 5.58
C ALA A 83 1.26 1.22 6.18
N VAL A 84 -0.02 1.07 6.45
CA VAL A 84 -0.87 2.08 7.09
C VAL A 84 -1.62 1.43 8.25
N HIS A 85 -2.13 2.23 9.17
CA HIS A 85 -2.82 1.71 10.35
C HIS A 85 -4.19 1.11 10.02
N THR A 86 -5.09 1.89 9.42
CA THR A 86 -6.43 1.44 9.03
C THR A 86 -6.82 2.00 7.66
N TYR A 87 -8.12 2.22 7.40
CA TYR A 87 -8.66 3.06 6.33
C TYR A 87 -8.19 4.53 6.39
N ASP A 88 -6.99 4.81 6.88
CA ASP A 88 -6.33 6.12 6.82
C ASP A 88 -6.10 6.57 5.35
N ASN A 89 -6.47 5.73 4.38
CA ASN A 89 -6.54 6.04 2.96
C ASN A 89 -7.93 6.48 2.47
N ALA A 90 -8.94 6.59 3.35
CA ALA A 90 -10.23 7.14 2.98
C ALA A 90 -10.07 8.63 2.66
N PHE A 91 -10.31 8.96 1.39
CA PHE A 91 -10.25 10.24 0.66
C PHE A 91 -10.48 11.58 1.40
N LEU A 92 -10.97 11.60 2.64
CA LEU A 92 -11.29 12.79 3.42
C LEU A 92 -10.28 13.11 4.54
N TYR A 93 -9.31 12.23 4.77
CA TYR A 93 -8.30 12.44 5.81
C TYR A 93 -6.94 12.69 5.18
N ASN A 94 -6.52 13.96 5.18
CA ASN A 94 -5.11 14.27 5.04
C ASN A 94 -4.36 13.61 6.19
N TYR A 95 -3.17 13.10 5.93
CA TYR A 95 -2.32 12.47 6.93
C TYR A 95 -2.20 13.30 8.23
N THR A 96 -2.15 14.62 8.11
CA THR A 96 -2.04 15.56 9.22
C THR A 96 -3.29 15.65 10.10
N SER A 97 -4.47 15.26 9.62
CA SER A 97 -5.70 15.26 10.42
C SER A 97 -5.93 13.95 11.18
N ASN A 98 -5.17 12.90 10.89
CA ASN A 98 -5.20 11.67 11.66
C ASN A 98 -4.45 11.86 12.99
N ASN A 99 -5.19 11.81 14.10
CA ASN A 99 -4.66 11.93 15.47
C ASN A 99 -4.83 10.61 16.26
N THR A 100 -5.00 9.48 15.58
CA THR A 100 -5.15 8.18 16.24
C THR A 100 -3.83 7.75 16.87
N ALA A 101 -3.91 7.09 18.03
CA ALA A 101 -2.74 6.58 18.74
C ALA A 101 -1.97 5.49 17.95
N ALA A 102 -2.61 4.85 16.99
CA ALA A 102 -1.98 3.81 16.19
C ALA A 102 -1.63 4.28 14.76
N LYS A 103 -1.63 5.60 14.51
CA LYS A 103 -1.27 6.24 13.24
C LYS A 103 0.04 5.68 12.67
N GLY A 104 0.04 5.37 11.37
CA GLY A 104 1.23 4.90 10.67
C GLY A 104 2.12 6.02 10.12
N ALA A 105 3.28 5.62 9.56
CA ALA A 105 4.22 6.56 8.95
C ALA A 105 3.70 7.19 7.65
N PHE A 106 2.78 6.53 6.95
CA PHE A 106 2.24 6.98 5.67
C PHE A 106 0.71 7.11 5.70
N GLY A 107 0.17 7.95 4.82
CA GLY A 107 -1.26 8.04 4.57
C GLY A 107 -1.59 8.88 3.34
N THR A 108 -2.86 9.22 3.17
CA THR A 108 -3.30 10.08 2.06
C THR A 108 -2.77 11.50 2.23
N ASN A 109 -2.25 12.08 1.15
CA ASN A 109 -1.78 13.47 1.10
C ASN A 109 -0.77 13.86 2.19
N GLY A 110 0.03 12.91 2.67
CA GLY A 110 1.13 13.20 3.58
C GLY A 110 1.75 11.97 4.20
N ALA A 111 2.77 12.20 5.00
CA ALA A 111 3.53 11.18 5.72
C ALA A 111 4.17 11.81 6.96
N ALA A 112 4.66 10.96 7.87
CA ALA A 112 5.51 11.35 8.98
C ALA A 112 6.80 11.98 8.44
N VAL A 113 7.34 12.93 9.19
CA VAL A 113 8.78 13.22 9.15
C VAL A 113 9.47 12.31 10.16
N ILE A 114 10.77 12.02 9.97
CA ILE A 114 11.51 11.07 10.83
C ILE A 114 11.36 11.43 12.32
N GLY A 115 11.39 12.72 12.68
CA GLY A 115 11.22 13.17 14.07
C GLY A 115 9.85 12.91 14.69
N HIS A 116 8.82 12.53 13.91
CA HIS A 116 7.52 12.12 14.43
C HIS A 116 7.44 10.61 14.72
N ILE A 117 8.47 9.83 14.37
CA ILE A 117 8.50 8.38 14.58
C ILE A 117 9.13 8.08 15.94
N GLN A 118 8.29 8.11 16.98
CA GLN A 118 8.70 7.95 18.38
C GLN A 118 9.06 6.50 18.73
N ASP A 119 8.52 5.51 18.01
CA ASP A 119 8.91 4.10 18.11
C ASP A 119 10.34 3.81 17.64
N GLY A 120 10.94 4.76 16.92
CA GLY A 120 12.22 4.61 16.25
C GLY A 120 12.08 3.94 14.89
N THR A 121 12.85 4.41 13.91
CA THR A 121 12.76 3.93 12.51
C THR A 121 13.05 2.43 12.37
N SER A 122 13.85 1.85 13.26
CA SER A 122 14.16 0.41 13.28
C SER A 122 13.01 -0.48 13.79
N ASN A 123 11.99 0.11 14.41
CA ASN A 123 10.82 -0.59 14.94
C ASN A 123 9.51 -0.21 14.21
N THR A 124 9.57 0.68 13.23
CA THR A 124 8.40 1.09 12.43
C THR A 124 8.47 0.48 11.04
N MET A 125 7.43 -0.25 10.67
CA MET A 125 7.18 -0.80 9.34
C MET A 125 6.78 0.31 8.39
N PHE A 126 7.52 0.45 7.29
CA PHE A 126 7.23 1.41 6.22
C PHE A 126 6.48 0.76 5.06
N MET A 127 6.91 -0.42 4.64
CA MET A 127 6.27 -1.17 3.57
C MET A 127 6.17 -2.64 3.93
N CYS A 128 5.21 -3.32 3.32
CA CYS A 128 5.00 -4.75 3.48
C CYS A 128 4.61 -5.40 2.15
N GLU A 129 4.77 -6.72 2.12
CA GLU A 129 4.26 -7.55 1.04
C GLU A 129 2.73 -7.61 1.04
N THR A 130 2.18 -7.69 -0.16
CA THR A 130 0.77 -7.91 -0.40
C THR A 130 0.60 -8.68 -1.71
N PRO A 131 -0.21 -9.76 -1.79
CA PRO A 131 -0.28 -10.56 -3.01
C PRO A 131 -0.87 -9.78 -4.18
N LEU A 132 -0.35 -9.99 -5.39
CA LEU A 132 -0.90 -9.43 -6.62
C LEU A 132 -2.31 -9.94 -6.85
N ARG A 133 -2.62 -11.19 -6.54
CA ARG A 133 -3.99 -11.68 -6.65
C ARG A 133 -4.82 -11.28 -5.44
N LYS A 134 -5.93 -10.62 -5.73
CA LYS A 134 -6.94 -10.19 -4.76
C LYS A 134 -8.25 -10.93 -4.98
N THR A 135 -9.15 -10.83 -4.01
CA THR A 135 -10.54 -11.33 -4.15
C THR A 135 -11.35 -10.66 -5.26
N SER A 136 -10.92 -9.47 -5.72
CA SER A 136 -11.49 -8.77 -6.88
C SER A 136 -10.39 -8.24 -7.79
N THR A 137 -10.64 -8.26 -9.11
CA THR A 137 -9.75 -7.65 -10.11
C THR A 137 -9.69 -6.13 -10.01
N SER A 138 -10.66 -5.49 -9.32
CA SER A 138 -10.72 -4.05 -9.10
C SER A 138 -9.75 -3.53 -8.05
N TYR A 139 -9.20 -4.41 -7.21
CA TYR A 139 -8.36 -4.01 -6.09
C TYR A 139 -6.90 -3.83 -6.53
N GLY A 140 -6.26 -2.82 -5.96
CA GLY A 140 -4.84 -2.56 -6.05
C GLY A 140 -4.05 -3.39 -5.02
N PRO A 141 -2.93 -2.85 -4.51
CA PRO A 141 -2.39 -1.51 -4.78
C PRO A 141 -1.68 -1.42 -6.13
N LEU A 142 -1.76 -0.27 -6.80
CA LEU A 142 -1.09 -0.04 -8.08
C LEU A 142 0.10 0.90 -7.87
N TRP A 143 1.26 0.62 -8.46
CA TRP A 143 2.42 1.51 -8.27
C TRP A 143 2.28 2.79 -9.10
N ASN A 144 1.62 2.70 -10.26
CA ASN A 144 1.59 3.75 -11.27
C ASN A 144 0.39 4.70 -11.20
N GLN A 145 -0.68 4.28 -10.53
CA GLN A 145 -1.92 5.02 -10.43
C GLN A 145 -2.46 4.87 -9.02
N TRP A 146 -3.23 5.85 -8.58
CA TRP A 146 -3.91 5.73 -7.30
C TRP A 146 -5.33 5.19 -7.50
N THR A 147 -5.75 4.32 -6.59
CA THR A 147 -7.14 3.84 -6.46
C THR A 147 -7.52 3.84 -4.98
N TYR A 148 -8.80 3.62 -4.66
CA TYR A 148 -9.28 3.50 -3.28
C TYR A 148 -8.52 2.47 -2.42
N THR A 149 -7.81 1.54 -3.05
CA THR A 149 -7.16 0.38 -2.41
C THR A 149 -5.63 0.47 -2.45
N GLN A 150 -5.05 1.65 -2.22
CA GLN A 150 -3.61 1.91 -2.38
C GLN A 150 -2.74 1.46 -1.19
N GLY A 151 -3.19 1.65 0.05
CA GLY A 151 -2.42 1.30 1.25
C GLY A 151 -2.83 -0.04 1.83
N ILE A 152 -1.91 -0.66 2.57
CA ILE A 152 -2.09 -1.97 3.19
C ILE A 152 -2.11 -1.82 4.70
N ALA A 153 -3.08 -2.42 5.36
CA ALA A 153 -3.37 -2.24 6.79
C ALA A 153 -3.13 -3.53 7.60
N PRO A 154 -1.87 -3.98 7.75
CA PRO A 154 -1.57 -5.22 8.47
C PRO A 154 -1.93 -5.13 9.96
N GLY A 155 -1.85 -3.95 10.59
CA GLY A 155 -2.27 -3.77 11.99
C GLY A 155 -3.79 -3.96 12.20
N ALA A 156 -4.60 -3.70 11.18
CA ALA A 156 -6.05 -3.89 11.24
C ALA A 156 -6.47 -5.34 10.96
N TYR A 157 -5.79 -6.02 10.03
CA TYR A 157 -6.26 -7.29 9.47
C TYR A 157 -5.32 -8.48 9.66
N GLY A 158 -4.14 -8.27 10.22
CA GLY A 158 -3.07 -9.26 10.24
C GLY A 158 -2.43 -9.48 8.86
N ILE A 159 -1.62 -10.53 8.78
CA ILE A 159 -0.88 -10.94 7.59
C ILE A 159 -1.33 -12.34 7.16
N ASN A 160 -1.28 -12.64 5.86
CA ASN A 160 -1.69 -13.95 5.30
C ASN A 160 -3.12 -14.40 5.68
N VAL A 161 -4.00 -13.47 6.02
CA VAL A 161 -5.38 -13.80 6.42
C VAL A 161 -6.29 -13.88 5.20
N ASN A 162 -6.80 -15.07 4.91
CA ASN A 162 -7.83 -15.30 3.88
C ASN A 162 -9.11 -14.51 4.16
N TYR A 163 -9.76 -14.02 3.11
CA TYR A 163 -10.97 -13.23 3.25
C TYR A 163 -12.21 -14.12 3.35
N VAL A 164 -13.08 -13.79 4.30
CA VAL A 164 -14.37 -14.46 4.49
C VAL A 164 -15.47 -13.41 4.37
N SER A 165 -16.43 -13.66 3.47
CA SER A 165 -17.61 -12.80 3.25
C SER A 165 -18.87 -13.61 3.51
N GLY A 166 -19.43 -13.48 4.71
CA GLY A 166 -20.52 -14.33 5.16
C GLY A 166 -20.07 -15.78 5.24
N THR A 167 -20.68 -16.67 4.45
CA THR A 167 -20.29 -18.09 4.36
C THR A 167 -19.24 -18.38 3.28
N THR A 168 -18.93 -17.39 2.42
CA THR A 168 -17.98 -17.57 1.31
C THR A 168 -16.56 -17.37 1.79
N HIS A 169 -15.72 -18.37 1.56
CA HIS A 169 -14.29 -18.34 1.84
C HIS A 169 -13.53 -18.10 0.54
N TYR A 170 -12.62 -17.12 0.56
CA TYR A 170 -11.74 -16.83 -0.55
C TYR A 170 -10.32 -17.25 -0.19
N ASP A 171 -9.67 -17.98 -1.10
CA ASP A 171 -8.25 -18.36 -0.97
C ASP A 171 -7.28 -17.18 -1.19
N TYR A 172 -7.80 -15.95 -1.22
CA TYR A 172 -7.06 -14.74 -1.52
C TYR A 172 -7.35 -13.67 -0.49
N VAL A 173 -6.37 -12.77 -0.33
CA VAL A 173 -6.51 -11.66 0.59
C VAL A 173 -7.45 -10.58 0.03
N TYR A 174 -8.15 -9.91 0.94
CA TYR A 174 -8.95 -8.72 0.62
C TYR A 174 -8.06 -7.53 0.24
N ALA A 175 -8.66 -6.46 -0.30
CA ALA A 175 -7.96 -5.32 -0.89
C ALA A 175 -6.80 -4.75 -0.06
N PHE A 176 -7.05 -4.48 1.22
CA PHE A 176 -6.13 -3.77 2.13
C PHE A 176 -5.23 -4.70 2.95
N ARG A 177 -5.21 -6.00 2.65
CA ARG A 177 -4.55 -6.98 3.50
C ARG A 177 -3.12 -7.24 3.04
N ALA A 178 -2.23 -7.39 4.01
CA ALA A 178 -0.85 -7.80 3.77
C ALA A 178 -0.78 -9.31 3.62
N GLY A 179 0.27 -9.77 2.97
CA GLY A 179 0.58 -11.19 2.85
C GLY A 179 1.50 -11.51 1.69
N SER A 180 1.88 -12.77 1.61
CA SER A 180 2.83 -13.29 0.65
C SER A 180 2.61 -14.78 0.40
N ALA A 181 3.19 -15.29 -0.68
CA ALA A 181 3.26 -16.71 -0.97
C ALA A 181 4.48 -17.39 -0.32
N HIS A 182 5.32 -16.63 0.38
CA HIS A 182 6.46 -17.18 1.12
C HIS A 182 5.98 -18.10 2.26
N VAL A 183 6.69 -19.21 2.45
CA VAL A 183 6.38 -20.19 3.49
C VAL A 183 6.59 -19.54 4.85
N GLY A 184 5.57 -19.57 5.70
CA GLY A 184 5.66 -19.18 7.11
C GLY A 184 5.52 -17.69 7.40
N GLY A 185 5.29 -16.83 6.40
CA GLY A 185 5.23 -15.38 6.64
C GLY A 185 5.41 -14.51 5.41
N MET A 186 5.91 -13.30 5.63
CA MET A 186 6.15 -12.32 4.57
C MET A 186 7.31 -11.38 4.94
N HIS A 187 7.87 -10.68 3.96
CA HIS A 187 8.86 -9.63 4.24
C HIS A 187 8.23 -8.27 4.51
N ILE A 188 8.89 -7.50 5.36
CA ILE A 188 8.58 -6.10 5.66
C ILE A 188 9.83 -5.24 5.52
N LEU A 189 9.63 -3.99 5.14
CA LEU A 189 10.65 -2.94 5.12
C LEU A 189 10.47 -2.04 6.33
N MET A 190 11.51 -1.92 7.14
CA MET A 190 11.56 -1.02 8.29
C MET A 190 11.98 0.39 7.86
N GLY A 191 11.67 1.39 8.70
CA GLY A 191 11.98 2.80 8.43
C GLY A 191 13.47 3.13 8.36
N ASP A 192 14.33 2.29 8.92
CA ASP A 192 15.79 2.37 8.80
C ASP A 192 16.35 1.69 7.54
N GLY A 193 15.48 1.09 6.71
CA GLY A 193 15.85 0.37 5.49
C GLY A 193 16.12 -1.12 5.69
N ALA A 194 16.06 -1.65 6.92
CA ALA A 194 16.20 -3.08 7.15
C ALA A 194 15.00 -3.85 6.57
N VAL A 195 15.28 -4.96 5.89
CA VAL A 195 14.24 -5.93 5.50
C VAL A 195 14.20 -7.03 6.55
N ARG A 196 13.02 -7.31 7.08
CA ARG A 196 12.81 -8.36 8.09
C ARG A 196 11.74 -9.33 7.62
N PHE A 197 11.87 -10.58 8.04
CA PHE A 197 10.82 -11.58 7.86
C PHE A 197 9.84 -11.48 9.04
N LEU A 198 8.55 -11.53 8.75
CA LEU A 198 7.48 -11.47 9.73
C LEU A 198 6.69 -12.78 9.69
N SER A 199 6.74 -13.55 10.77
CA SER A 199 6.06 -14.84 10.89
C SER A 199 4.54 -14.70 10.77
N GLU A 200 3.88 -15.61 10.03
CA GLU A 200 2.42 -15.64 9.92
C GLU A 200 1.70 -16.00 11.24
N ASN A 201 2.45 -16.55 12.21
CA ASN A 201 1.96 -16.85 13.55
C ASN A 201 2.15 -15.69 14.55
N ILE A 202 2.59 -14.52 14.07
CA ILE A 202 2.81 -13.36 14.92
C ILE A 202 1.53 -12.87 15.58
N ASP A 203 1.66 -12.42 16.83
CA ASP A 203 0.57 -11.71 17.50
C ASP A 203 0.24 -10.42 16.75
N LEU A 204 -1.05 -10.22 16.45
CA LEU A 204 -1.56 -9.01 15.81
C LEU A 204 -1.20 -7.73 16.59
N ALA A 205 -1.05 -7.81 17.92
CA ALA A 205 -0.59 -6.70 18.74
C ALA A 205 0.82 -6.23 18.36
N ILE A 206 1.73 -7.16 18.04
CA ILE A 206 3.08 -6.82 17.57
C ILE A 206 2.99 -6.18 16.18
N VAL A 207 2.15 -6.71 15.29
CA VAL A 207 1.95 -6.10 13.95
C VAL A 207 1.41 -4.67 14.07
N ARG A 208 0.48 -4.41 15.00
CA ARG A 208 -0.03 -3.06 15.28
C ARG A 208 1.07 -2.14 15.79
N ALA A 209 1.88 -2.62 16.73
CA ALA A 209 3.03 -1.88 17.26
C ALA A 209 4.00 -1.50 16.13
N LEU A 210 4.33 -2.45 15.25
CA LEU A 210 5.20 -2.20 14.10
C LEU A 210 4.63 -1.16 13.13
N VAL A 211 3.31 -1.04 13.00
CA VAL A 211 2.70 -0.05 12.10
C VAL A 211 2.67 1.35 12.72
N SER A 212 2.58 1.45 14.04
CA SER A 212 2.48 2.72 14.79
C SER A 212 3.76 3.56 14.67
N ILE A 213 3.61 4.86 14.94
CA ILE A 213 4.73 5.81 15.08
C ILE A 213 4.77 6.48 16.44
N ASN A 214 3.80 6.22 17.32
CA ASN A 214 3.56 7.05 18.51
C ASN A 214 4.29 6.58 19.77
N GLY A 215 5.02 5.46 19.75
CA GLY A 215 5.73 5.01 20.94
C GLY A 215 4.84 4.29 21.96
N GLY A 216 5.45 3.39 22.72
CA GLY A 216 4.90 2.86 23.97
C GLY A 216 4.24 1.49 23.85
N GLU A 217 4.09 0.96 22.64
CA GLU A 217 3.77 -0.44 22.42
C GLU A 217 4.99 -1.34 22.70
N ILE A 218 4.75 -2.54 23.23
CA ILE A 218 5.81 -3.53 23.42
C ILE A 218 6.02 -4.27 22.11
N VAL A 219 7.18 -4.06 21.48
CA VAL A 219 7.67 -4.87 20.36
C VAL A 219 8.59 -5.95 20.94
N SER A 220 8.16 -7.21 20.93
CA SER A 220 9.04 -8.36 21.24
C SER A 220 9.79 -8.82 19.98
N GLU A 221 10.66 -9.81 20.10
CA GLU A 221 11.24 -10.49 18.93
C GLU A 221 10.13 -11.07 18.04
N PHE A 222 10.32 -10.96 16.71
CA PHE A 222 9.35 -11.32 15.67
C PHE A 222 10.01 -11.99 14.46
#